data_AF-A0A968L5L0-F1
#
_entry.id   AF-A0A968L5L0-F1
#
_cell.length_a   1.000
_cell.length_b   1.000
_cell.length_c   1.000
_cell.angle_alpha   90.00
_cell.angle_beta   90.00
_cell.angle_gamma   90.00
#
_symmetry.space_group_name_H-M   'P 1'
#
loop_
_entity.id
_entity.type
_entity.pdbx_description
1 polymer ?
#
loop_
_entity_poly.entity_id
_entity_poly.type
_entity_poly.pdbx_seq_one_letter_code
_entity_poly.pdbx_strand_id
1 'polypeptide(L)'
;MGSTADARPIEVASLPLGTGGIELAGLGPFRLESGTVLPELVVAYRHDGPAPPAPQVLVVHALTGSADAAGDWWAPLIGPGLALDTRGAGVLCANLLGGRYGTTGPTSRDP
;
A
#
# COMPACT_ATOMS: atom_id res chain seq x y z
N MET A 1 7.90 22.74 -17.97
CA MET A 1 8.59 22.77 -16.66
C MET A 1 7.52 22.86 -15.59
N GLY A 2 6.92 21.73 -15.23
CA GLY A 2 5.94 21.65 -14.14
C GLY A 2 6.67 21.26 -12.87
N SER A 3 6.67 22.16 -11.89
CA SER A 3 7.21 21.92 -10.55
C SER A 3 6.55 20.67 -9.93
N THR A 4 7.35 19.70 -9.50
CA THR A 4 6.92 18.58 -8.67
C THR A 4 6.43 19.13 -7.34
N ALA A 5 5.13 19.37 -7.21
CA ALA A 5 4.54 19.88 -5.98
C ALA A 5 4.69 18.84 -4.85
N ASP A 6 5.60 19.13 -3.93
CA ASP A 6 5.61 18.86 -2.48
C ASP A 6 4.79 17.66 -1.97
N ALA A 7 5.02 16.45 -2.48
CA ALA A 7 4.76 15.27 -1.68
C ALA A 7 5.76 15.28 -0.52
N ARG A 8 5.30 15.58 0.70
CA ARG A 8 6.15 15.43 1.88
C ARG A 8 6.63 13.97 1.93
N PRO A 9 7.94 13.71 2.05
CA PRO A 9 8.42 12.35 2.26
C PRO A 9 7.73 11.78 3.50
N ILE A 10 7.04 10.66 3.34
CA ILE A 10 6.53 9.92 4.49
C ILE A 10 7.74 9.30 5.17
N GLU A 11 7.90 9.55 6.46
CA GLU A 11 8.86 8.80 7.25
C GLU A 11 8.35 7.37 7.41
N VAL A 12 8.88 6.47 6.57
CA VAL A 12 8.60 5.02 6.60
C VAL A 12 8.77 4.44 8.02
N ALA A 13 9.64 5.04 8.84
CA ALA A 13 9.87 4.69 10.24
C ALA A 13 8.62 4.80 11.15
N SER A 14 7.57 5.48 10.70
CA SER A 14 6.31 5.65 11.45
C SER A 14 5.20 4.69 11.03
N LEU A 15 5.38 3.93 9.95
CA LEU A 15 4.34 3.03 9.44
C LEU A 15 4.35 1.70 10.19
N PRO A 16 3.18 1.18 10.62
CA PRO A 16 3.08 -0.18 11.14
C PRO A 16 3.42 -1.19 10.04
N LEU A 17 4.57 -1.86 10.19
CA LEU A 17 5.03 -2.92 9.28
C LEU A 17 5.07 -4.27 10.00
N GLY A 18 4.82 -5.33 9.24
CA GLY A 18 4.88 -6.71 9.74
C GLY A 18 3.68 -7.10 10.60
N THR A 19 2.59 -6.32 10.55
CA THR A 19 1.38 -6.59 11.34
C THR A 19 0.58 -7.78 10.79
N GLY A 20 0.75 -8.12 9.51
CA GLY A 20 -0.05 -9.13 8.82
C GLY A 20 -1.53 -8.74 8.67
N GLY A 21 -1.88 -7.49 8.99
CA GLY A 21 -3.22 -6.92 8.87
C GLY A 21 -3.26 -5.79 7.85
N ILE A 22 -4.47 -5.28 7.60
CA ILE A 22 -4.69 -4.12 6.75
C ILE A 22 -4.52 -2.85 7.60
N GLU A 23 -3.59 -2.01 7.19
CA GLU A 23 -3.26 -0.72 7.79
C GLU A 23 -3.64 0.42 6.83
N LEU A 24 -3.89 1.61 7.38
CA LEU A 24 -4.16 2.81 6.60
C LEU A 24 -3.04 3.83 6.82
N ALA A 25 -2.52 4.40 5.73
CA ALA A 25 -1.58 5.51 5.78
C ALA A 25 -2.20 6.74 5.08
N GLY A 26 -2.23 7.88 5.78
CA GLY A 26 -2.53 9.18 5.16
C GLY A 26 -1.25 9.76 4.55
N LEU A 27 -1.32 10.15 3.28
CA LEU A 27 -0.19 10.69 2.52
C LEU A 27 -0.31 12.21 2.30
N GLY A 28 -1.39 12.83 2.77
CA GLY A 28 -1.64 14.25 2.56
C GLY A 28 -2.21 14.57 1.17
N PRO A 29 -2.22 15.87 0.80
CA PRO A 29 -2.68 16.29 -0.51
C PRO A 29 -1.87 15.66 -1.64
N PHE A 30 -2.55 15.16 -2.67
CA PHE A 30 -1.91 14.47 -3.79
C PHE A 30 -2.39 15.02 -5.12
N ARG A 31 -1.45 15.48 -5.96
CA ARG A 31 -1.76 15.98 -7.30
C ARG A 31 -1.75 14.84 -8.31
N LEU A 32 -2.89 14.63 -8.96
CA LEU A 32 -3.03 13.69 -10.08
C LEU A 32 -2.40 14.25 -11.35
N GLU A 33 -2.11 13.37 -12.31
CA GLU A 33 -1.61 13.75 -13.64
C GLU A 33 -2.57 14.69 -14.38
N SER A 34 -3.88 14.56 -14.16
CA SER A 34 -4.90 15.45 -14.70
C SER A 34 -4.81 16.89 -14.20
N GLY A 35 -4.01 17.15 -13.16
CA GLY A 35 -3.91 18.43 -12.47
C GLY A 35 -4.89 18.59 -11.30
N THR A 36 -5.88 17.70 -11.16
CA THR A 36 -6.75 17.61 -9.98
C THR A 36 -5.93 17.32 -8.73
N VAL A 37 -6.31 17.90 -7.59
CA VAL A 37 -5.67 17.65 -6.30
C VAL A 37 -6.66 16.94 -5.40
N LEU A 38 -6.27 15.76 -4.92
CA LEU A 38 -6.93 15.10 -3.81
C LEU A 38 -6.54 15.83 -2.53
N PRO A 39 -7.49 16.30 -1.70
CA PRO A 39 -7.16 17.01 -0.47
C PRO A 39 -6.45 16.11 0.54
N GLU A 40 -6.74 14.81 0.52
CA GLU A 40 -6.07 13.78 1.32
C GLU A 40 -6.06 12.45 0.56
N LEU A 41 -4.87 11.87 0.37
CA LEU A 41 -4.71 10.52 -0.16
C LEU A 41 -4.48 9.54 1.00
N VAL A 42 -5.45 8.67 1.26
CA VAL A 42 -5.31 7.53 2.17
C VAL A 42 -5.01 6.28 1.36
N VAL A 43 -4.01 5.49 1.78
CA VAL A 43 -3.66 4.21 1.17
C VAL A 43 -3.85 3.10 2.20
N ALA A 44 -4.68 2.12 1.84
CA ALA A 44 -4.74 0.85 2.56
C ALA A 44 -3.63 -0.08 2.07
N TYR A 45 -2.92 -0.71 2.99
CA TYR A 45 -1.84 -1.64 2.68
C TYR A 45 -1.77 -2.78 3.69
N ARG A 46 -1.14 -3.87 3.31
CA ARG A 46 -0.77 -4.98 4.19
C ARG A 46 0.73 -5.23 4.06
N HIS A 47 1.38 -5.46 5.20
CA HIS A 47 2.78 -5.85 5.24
C HIS A 47 2.99 -7.10 6.10
N ASP A 48 3.56 -8.14 5.53
CA ASP A 48 3.93 -9.39 6.20
C ASP A 48 5.45 -9.56 6.22
N GLY A 49 5.99 -10.14 7.30
CA GLY A 49 7.43 -10.38 7.43
C GLY A 49 8.23 -9.18 7.95
N PRO A 50 9.58 -9.26 7.90
CA PRO A 50 10.46 -8.28 8.53
C PRO A 50 10.43 -6.91 7.83
N ALA A 51 10.40 -5.85 8.64
CA ALA A 51 10.56 -4.47 8.19
C ALA A 51 11.99 -4.21 7.63
N PRO A 52 12.20 -3.11 6.89
CA PRO A 52 13.54 -2.66 6.52
C PRO A 52 14.50 -2.61 7.73
N PRO A 53 15.79 -2.93 7.55
CA PRO A 53 16.52 -3.04 6.28
C PRO A 53 16.49 -4.43 5.63
N ALA A 54 15.63 -5.36 6.06
CA ALA A 54 15.46 -6.65 5.36
C ALA A 54 15.02 -6.44 3.89
N PRO A 55 15.26 -7.41 2.99
CA PRO A 55 14.74 -7.35 1.62
C PRO A 55 13.23 -7.13 1.59
N GLN A 56 12.75 -6.33 0.63
CA GLN A 56 11.34 -5.98 0.49
C GLN A 56 10.82 -6.36 -0.90
N VAL A 57 9.60 -6.90 -0.95
CA VAL A 57 8.89 -7.25 -2.19
C VAL A 57 7.59 -6.46 -2.26
N LEU A 58 7.39 -5.73 -3.35
CA LEU A 58 6.13 -5.05 -3.65
C LEU A 58 5.25 -5.96 -4.51
N VAL A 59 4.08 -6.30 -3.99
CA VAL A 59 3.02 -6.97 -4.72
C VAL A 59 2.05 -5.92 -5.26
N VAL A 60 1.79 -5.99 -6.57
CA VAL A 60 0.82 -5.13 -7.25
C VAL A 60 -0.34 -5.99 -7.69
N HIS A 61 -1.54 -5.67 -7.21
CA HIS A 61 -2.73 -6.44 -7.51
C HIS A 61 -3.30 -6.14 -8.91
N ALA A 62 -4.11 -7.07 -9.43
CA ALA A 62 -4.85 -6.89 -10.69
C ALA A 62 -6.12 -6.04 -10.50
N LEU A 63 -6.97 -5.91 -11.52
CA LEU A 63 -8.12 -4.98 -11.54
C LEU A 63 -9.08 -5.11 -10.33
N THR A 64 -9.37 -6.35 -9.90
CA THR A 64 -10.33 -6.62 -8.81
C THR A 64 -9.66 -7.05 -7.51
N GLY A 65 -8.33 -6.96 -7.44
CA GLY A 65 -7.59 -7.29 -6.23
C GLY A 65 -7.67 -6.20 -5.17
N SER A 66 -7.13 -6.50 -4.00
CA SER A 66 -7.05 -5.60 -2.84
C SER A 66 -5.66 -5.65 -2.21
N ALA A 67 -5.45 -4.90 -1.12
CA ALA A 67 -4.23 -4.98 -0.32
C ALA A 67 -4.01 -6.35 0.35
N ASP A 68 -5.05 -7.19 0.47
CA ASP A 68 -4.99 -8.43 1.26
C ASP A 68 -4.39 -9.62 0.50
N ALA A 69 -3.25 -9.43 -0.15
CA ALA A 69 -2.62 -10.47 -0.99
C ALA A 69 -2.31 -11.75 -0.20
N ALA A 70 -1.70 -11.61 0.98
CA ALA A 70 -1.29 -12.75 1.81
C ALA A 70 -2.44 -13.38 2.61
N GLY A 71 -3.56 -12.67 2.79
CA GLY A 71 -4.74 -13.17 3.50
C GLY A 71 -5.82 -13.76 2.60
N ASP A 72 -5.80 -13.41 1.31
CA ASP A 72 -6.87 -13.75 0.38
C ASP A 72 -6.31 -14.27 -0.95
N TRP A 73 -6.20 -13.41 -1.97
CA TRP A 73 -6.10 -13.83 -3.37
C TRP A 73 -4.75 -14.44 -3.77
N TRP A 74 -3.70 -14.29 -2.95
CA TRP A 74 -2.40 -14.97 -3.09
C TRP A 74 -1.95 -15.66 -1.79
N ALA A 75 -2.87 -15.99 -0.87
CA ALA A 75 -2.55 -16.67 0.39
C ALA A 75 -1.69 -17.94 0.24
N PRO A 76 -1.87 -18.81 -0.78
CA PRO A 76 -1.01 -19.98 -0.97
C PRO A 76 0.43 -19.65 -1.43
N LEU A 77 0.73 -18.40 -1.79
CA LEU A 77 2.03 -17.98 -2.32
C LEU A 77 2.84 -17.16 -1.32
N ILE A 78 2.20 -16.50 -0.35
CA ILE A 78 2.85 -15.54 0.56
C ILE A 78 2.75 -16.04 2.00
N GLY A 79 3.90 -16.26 2.64
CA GLY A 79 3.94 -16.72 4.03
C GLY A 79 5.20 -17.52 4.37
N PRO A 80 5.35 -17.97 5.62
CA PRO A 80 6.55 -18.67 6.06
C PRO A 80 6.81 -19.96 5.27
N GLY A 81 7.92 -20.00 4.53
CA GLY A 81 8.31 -21.14 3.69
C GLY A 81 7.54 -21.30 2.37
N LEU A 82 6.76 -20.28 1.97
CA LEU A 82 6.08 -20.24 0.68
C LEU A 82 6.95 -19.54 -0.38
N ALA A 83 6.43 -19.42 -1.61
CA ALA A 83 7.15 -18.85 -2.75
C ALA A 83 7.66 -17.42 -2.45
N LEU A 84 6.82 -16.61 -1.80
CA LEU A 84 7.20 -15.34 -1.19
C LEU A 84 7.35 -15.57 0.32
N ASP A 85 8.55 -15.99 0.73
CA ASP A 85 8.85 -16.41 2.10
C ASP A 85 9.00 -15.21 3.05
N THR A 86 7.99 -15.01 3.89
CA THR A 86 7.94 -13.89 4.86
C THR A 86 8.87 -14.08 6.06
N ARG A 87 9.63 -15.17 6.15
CA ARG A 87 10.74 -15.30 7.12
C ARG A 87 11.99 -14.54 6.68
N GLY A 88 12.18 -14.36 5.36
CA GLY A 88 13.40 -13.78 4.78
C GLY A 88 13.22 -12.39 4.16
N ALA A 89 12.00 -12.02 3.77
CA ALA A 89 11.70 -10.74 3.15
C ALA A 89 10.37 -10.17 3.66
N GLY A 90 10.27 -8.85 3.75
CA GLY A 90 9.01 -8.15 3.92
C GLY A 90 8.23 -8.15 2.61
N VAL A 91 6.93 -8.42 2.67
CA VAL A 91 6.02 -8.41 1.52
C VAL A 91 4.97 -7.34 1.75
N LEU A 92 4.96 -6.32 0.90
CA LEU A 92 4.04 -5.19 0.94
C LEU A 92 3.06 -5.29 -0.22
N CYS A 93 1.76 -5.15 0.06
CA CYS A 93 0.74 -4.94 -0.96
C CYS A 93 -0.12 -3.74 -0.59
N ALA A 94 -0.24 -2.76 -1.48
CA ALA A 94 -1.13 -1.63 -1.32
C ALA A 94 -2.38 -1.79 -2.20
N ASN A 95 -3.54 -1.38 -1.70
CA ASN A 95 -4.73 -1.25 -2.51
C ASN A 95 -4.58 0.01 -3.38
N LEU A 96 -4.82 -0.11 -4.68
CA LEU A 96 -4.60 0.97 -5.64
C LEU A 96 -5.63 2.09 -5.48
N LEU A 97 -5.19 3.32 -5.81
CA LEU A 97 -6.04 4.52 -5.87
C LEU A 97 -7.23 4.27 -6.80
N GLY A 98 -8.43 4.69 -6.36
CA GLY A 98 -9.67 4.46 -7.09
C GLY A 98 -10.36 3.13 -6.76
N GLY A 99 -9.71 2.24 -6.00
CA GLY A 99 -10.31 1.01 -5.50
C GLY A 99 -11.39 1.23 -4.43
N ARG A 100 -11.99 0.13 -3.95
CA ARG A 100 -13.04 0.14 -2.92
C ARG A 100 -12.55 -0.29 -1.53
N TYR A 101 -11.36 -0.85 -1.44
CA TYR A 101 -10.86 -1.53 -0.24
C TYR A 101 -9.93 -0.63 0.59
N GLY A 102 -10.48 0.47 1.12
CA GLY A 102 -9.82 1.34 2.11
C GLY A 102 -8.98 2.48 1.55
N THR A 103 -8.26 2.28 0.43
CA THR A 103 -7.57 3.39 -0.28
C THR A 103 -8.59 4.40 -0.82
N THR A 104 -8.21 5.68 -0.88
CA THR A 104 -9.02 6.73 -1.51
C THR A 104 -9.53 6.29 -2.88
N GLY A 105 -10.84 6.40 -3.07
CA GLY A 105 -11.54 6.06 -4.31
C GLY A 105 -12.97 6.61 -4.30
N PRO A 106 -13.82 6.25 -5.28
CA PRO A 106 -15.16 6.83 -5.41
C PRO A 106 -16.10 6.63 -4.22
N THR A 107 -15.78 5.69 -3.32
CA THR A 107 -16.51 5.45 -2.08
C THR A 107 -16.02 6.29 -0.89
N SER A 108 -14.92 7.02 -1.04
CA SER A 108 -14.39 7.93 -0.02
C SER A 108 -15.16 9.25 -0.01
N ARG A 109 -15.09 9.98 1.11
CA ARG A 109 -15.67 11.34 1.20
C ARG A 109 -14.75 12.32 0.49
N ASP A 110 -15.32 13.14 -0.38
CA ASP A 110 -14.59 14.16 -1.17
C ASP A 110 -13.32 13.60 -1.86
N PRO A 111 -13.48 12.59 -2.74
CA PRO A 111 -12.37 11.92 -3.42
C PRO A 111 -11.92 12.62 -4.70
#